data_AF-A0A3C1BY01-F1
#
_entry.id   AF-A0A3C1BY01-F1
#
_cell.length_a   1.000
_cell.length_b   1.000
_cell.length_c   1.000
_cell.angle_alpha   90.00
_cell.angle_beta   90.00
_cell.angle_gamma   90.00
#
_symmetry.space_group_name_H-M   'P 1'
#
loop_
_entity.id
_entity.type
_entity.pdbx_description
1 polymer ?
#
loop_
_entity_poly.entity_id
_entity_poly.type
_entity_poly.pdbx_seq_one_letter_code
_entity_poly.pdbx_strand_id
1 'polypeptide(L)'
;MEKKKESRDWLNLLIRPGFYVEDGRITQVNAAAQGLLLEPGMDIEPLITSGLESYQGFQTGCLYVQLTLSGTAFHGCVTKDEGANVFVLDADTGDTALQALSLAARELRTPLAAAMHGAQALRAENNPQAAVLNRGLYQLLRLVGNMSDAGRSLGNARMETTDLTAFFDELFEKTAVLAEAAGIRQEYQGLSRPLLCLADRELLERAVLNLLSNAIKFTPKGGTVRVSLAAGGRSLRLSIWDSGPGISEDIRGSLFSRYLRQPTIEDSRFGLGLGMVLVRSAAAAHGGAVLIDQPEGWGTRVTMTMALRRENTGVLRSPAMRIDYAGERDHALTELSNCLPVSLYQKEI
;
A
#
# COMPACT_ATOMS: atom_id res chain seq x y z
N MET A 1 6.83 -39.25 -18.18
CA MET A 1 7.47 -37.95 -18.50
C MET A 1 6.49 -36.92 -19.08
N GLU A 2 5.30 -37.31 -19.57
CA GLU A 2 4.32 -36.38 -20.16
C GLU A 2 3.58 -35.47 -19.16
N LYS A 3 3.28 -35.92 -17.93
CA LYS A 3 2.58 -35.08 -16.92
C LYS A 3 3.31 -33.82 -16.45
N LYS A 4 4.65 -33.76 -16.59
CA LYS A 4 5.46 -32.61 -16.13
C LYS A 4 5.46 -31.43 -17.12
N LYS A 5 5.03 -31.66 -18.37
CA LYS A 5 5.05 -30.68 -19.45
C LYS A 5 3.75 -29.86 -19.51
N GLU A 6 2.61 -30.47 -19.20
CA GLU A 6 1.29 -29.80 -19.17
C GLU A 6 1.16 -28.80 -18.00
N SER A 7 1.80 -29.05 -16.85
CA SER A 7 1.68 -28.18 -15.65
C SER A 7 2.34 -26.79 -15.83
N ARG A 8 3.25 -26.62 -16.80
CA ARG A 8 4.00 -25.36 -17.00
C ARG A 8 3.49 -24.51 -18.17
N ASP A 9 2.46 -24.97 -18.89
CA ASP A 9 1.95 -24.30 -20.08
C ASP A 9 1.17 -23.01 -19.77
N TRP A 10 0.69 -22.85 -18.54
CA TRP A 10 -0.01 -21.63 -18.12
C TRP A 10 0.86 -20.37 -18.20
N LEU A 11 2.19 -20.51 -18.14
CA LEU A 11 3.12 -19.39 -18.30
C LEU A 11 2.97 -18.73 -19.68
N ASN A 12 2.65 -19.52 -20.71
CA ASN A 12 2.39 -19.03 -22.06
C ASN A 12 1.01 -18.37 -22.21
N LEU A 13 0.09 -18.62 -21.27
CA LEU A 13 -1.21 -17.93 -21.19
C LEU A 13 -1.09 -16.55 -20.52
N LEU A 14 0.04 -16.26 -19.87
CA LEU A 14 0.28 -14.94 -19.29
C LEU A 14 0.57 -13.92 -20.39
N ILE A 15 -0.20 -12.83 -20.37
CA ILE A 15 0.05 -11.63 -21.21
C ILE A 15 1.34 -10.92 -20.76
N ARG A 16 1.74 -11.10 -19.50
CA ARG A 16 2.88 -10.43 -18.87
C ARG A 16 4.19 -11.20 -19.04
N PRO A 17 5.35 -10.53 -18.99
CA PRO A 17 6.64 -11.21 -18.99
C PRO A 17 6.73 -12.14 -17.77
N GLY A 18 6.83 -13.45 -18.01
CA GLY A 18 6.90 -14.46 -16.96
C GLY A 18 7.97 -15.51 -17.27
N PHE A 19 8.65 -15.98 -16.23
CA PHE A 19 9.74 -16.95 -16.36
C PHE A 19 9.94 -17.81 -15.10
N TYR A 20 10.42 -19.03 -15.28
CA TYR A 20 10.80 -19.95 -14.20
C TYR A 20 12.28 -19.84 -13.89
N VAL A 21 12.62 -20.03 -12.63
CA VAL A 21 13.98 -20.10 -12.11
C VAL A 21 14.14 -21.33 -11.23
N GLU A 22 15.12 -22.17 -11.54
CA GLU A 22 15.54 -23.33 -10.75
C GLU A 22 17.05 -23.23 -10.53
N ASP A 23 17.51 -23.51 -9.31
CA ASP A 23 18.94 -23.45 -8.94
C ASP A 23 19.65 -22.15 -9.35
N GLY A 24 18.93 -21.02 -9.24
CA GLY A 24 19.44 -19.69 -9.59
C GLY A 24 19.46 -19.35 -11.09
N ARG A 25 18.98 -20.25 -11.95
CA ARG A 25 19.00 -20.09 -13.42
C ARG A 25 17.61 -20.06 -14.01
N ILE A 26 17.39 -19.19 -14.99
CA ILE A 26 16.15 -19.13 -15.74
C ILE A 26 15.99 -20.42 -16.56
N THR A 27 14.92 -21.17 -16.38
CA THR A 27 14.69 -22.45 -17.08
C THR A 27 13.65 -22.37 -18.18
N GLN A 28 12.70 -21.45 -18.05
CA GLN A 28 11.63 -21.26 -19.03
C GLN A 28 11.19 -19.80 -19.01
N VAL A 29 10.83 -19.26 -20.18
CA VAL A 29 10.35 -17.90 -20.38
C VAL A 29 9.12 -17.95 -21.30
N ASN A 30 8.18 -17.02 -21.15
CA ASN A 30 7.10 -16.85 -22.11
C ASN A 30 7.46 -15.81 -23.20
N ALA A 31 6.60 -15.66 -24.21
CA ALA A 31 6.84 -14.76 -25.33
C ALA A 31 7.05 -13.29 -24.90
N ALA A 32 6.33 -12.83 -23.87
CA ALA A 32 6.48 -11.47 -23.35
C ALA A 32 7.83 -11.27 -22.63
N ALA A 33 8.35 -12.28 -21.92
CA ALA A 33 9.68 -12.26 -21.31
C ALA A 33 10.80 -12.35 -22.35
N GLN A 34 10.62 -13.16 -23.41
CA GLN A 34 11.57 -13.18 -24.53
C GLN A 34 11.71 -11.81 -25.19
N GLY A 35 10.61 -11.05 -25.30
CA GLY A 35 10.63 -9.67 -25.78
C GLY A 35 11.45 -8.69 -24.92
N LEU A 36 11.76 -9.06 -23.68
CA LEU A 36 12.63 -8.30 -22.77
C LEU A 36 14.08 -8.84 -22.73
N LEU A 37 14.46 -9.66 -23.71
CA LEU A 37 15.78 -10.29 -23.81
C LEU A 37 16.10 -11.24 -22.64
N LEU A 38 15.07 -11.82 -22.03
CA LEU A 38 15.23 -12.92 -21.07
C LEU A 38 15.28 -14.25 -21.82
N GLU A 39 16.36 -15.00 -21.58
CA GLU A 39 16.58 -16.31 -22.17
C GLU A 39 16.82 -17.39 -21.12
N PRO A 40 16.40 -18.64 -21.38
CA PRO A 40 16.77 -19.77 -20.54
C PRO A 40 18.30 -19.90 -20.42
N GLY A 41 18.79 -20.13 -19.21
CA GLY A 41 20.20 -20.29 -18.87
C GLY A 41 20.85 -19.07 -18.22
N MET A 42 20.18 -17.91 -18.22
CA MET A 42 20.64 -16.70 -17.54
C MET A 42 20.59 -16.86 -16.01
N ASP A 43 21.58 -16.28 -15.31
CA ASP A 43 21.60 -16.23 -13.85
C ASP A 43 20.65 -15.11 -13.35
N ILE A 44 19.83 -15.42 -12.34
CA ILE A 44 18.82 -14.47 -11.84
C ILE A 44 19.39 -13.43 -10.87
N GLU A 45 20.38 -13.80 -10.06
CA GLU A 45 20.88 -12.94 -8.97
C GLU A 45 21.40 -11.59 -9.47
N PRO A 46 22.19 -11.51 -10.57
CA PRO A 46 22.67 -10.24 -11.09
C PRO A 46 21.56 -9.33 -11.62
N LEU A 47 20.41 -9.91 -11.98
CA LEU A 47 19.26 -9.16 -12.48
C LEU A 47 18.48 -8.52 -11.34
N ILE A 48 18.51 -9.09 -10.13
CA ILE A 48 17.80 -8.58 -8.96
C ILE A 48 18.58 -7.40 -8.35
N THR A 49 18.03 -6.20 -8.48
CA THR A 49 18.61 -4.96 -7.94
C THR A 49 18.09 -4.59 -6.56
N SER A 50 16.93 -5.14 -6.15
CA SER A 50 16.38 -4.99 -4.80
C SER A 50 15.66 -6.26 -4.37
N GLY A 51 15.85 -6.67 -3.11
CA GLY A 51 15.21 -7.86 -2.53
C GLY A 51 16.01 -9.17 -2.63
N LEU A 52 17.31 -9.11 -2.96
CA LEU A 52 18.16 -10.30 -3.15
C LEU A 52 18.29 -11.15 -1.87
N GLU A 53 18.55 -10.52 -0.71
CA GLU A 53 18.65 -11.25 0.57
C GLU A 53 17.33 -11.98 0.91
N SER A 54 16.19 -11.31 0.67
CA SER A 54 14.86 -11.91 0.85
C SER A 54 14.61 -13.05 -0.13
N TYR A 55 15.14 -12.96 -1.36
CA TYR A 55 15.02 -14.00 -2.38
C TYR A 55 15.84 -15.24 -2.04
N GLN A 56 17.06 -15.09 -1.53
CA GLN A 56 17.90 -16.21 -1.11
C GLN A 56 17.30 -17.00 0.05
N GLY A 57 16.56 -16.33 0.95
CA GLY A 57 15.84 -16.97 2.05
C GLY A 57 14.40 -17.39 1.73
N PHE A 58 13.93 -17.21 0.49
CA PHE A 58 12.53 -17.39 0.14
C PHE A 58 12.12 -18.87 0.04
N GLN A 59 11.27 -19.32 0.95
CA GLN A 59 10.79 -20.70 0.99
C GLN A 59 9.33 -20.85 0.54
N THR A 60 8.45 -19.90 0.87
CA THR A 60 7.01 -19.98 0.59
C THR A 60 6.38 -18.58 0.46
N GLY A 61 5.34 -18.43 -0.37
CA GLY A 61 4.55 -17.18 -0.47
C GLY A 61 4.69 -16.47 -1.83
N CYS A 62 4.60 -15.14 -1.84
CA CYS A 62 5.06 -14.28 -2.93
C CYS A 62 6.09 -13.29 -2.36
N LEU A 63 7.21 -13.14 -3.04
CA LEU A 63 8.23 -12.14 -2.74
C LEU A 63 8.27 -11.12 -3.86
N TYR A 64 8.22 -9.83 -3.52
CA TYR A 64 8.42 -8.77 -4.49
C TYR A 64 9.91 -8.40 -4.58
N VAL A 65 10.42 -8.35 -5.80
CA VAL A 65 11.79 -7.99 -6.13
C VAL A 65 11.80 -6.94 -7.23
N GLN A 66 12.87 -6.17 -7.29
CA GLN A 66 13.12 -5.29 -8.42
C GLN A 66 14.22 -5.91 -9.27
N LEU A 67 14.02 -5.93 -10.59
CA LEU A 67 15.01 -6.39 -11.55
C LEU A 67 15.40 -5.26 -12.50
N THR A 68 16.62 -5.29 -13.02
CA THR A 68 17.02 -4.41 -14.13
C THR A 68 17.30 -5.25 -15.36
N LEU A 69 16.53 -5.01 -16.42
CA LEU A 69 16.66 -5.68 -17.71
C LEU A 69 16.97 -4.63 -18.77
N SER A 70 18.12 -4.76 -19.44
CA SER A 70 18.54 -3.85 -20.51
C SER A 70 18.53 -2.35 -20.11
N GLY A 71 18.84 -2.07 -18.84
CA GLY A 71 18.87 -0.70 -18.29
C GLY A 71 17.51 -0.18 -17.77
N THR A 72 16.42 -0.92 -17.97
CA THR A 72 15.09 -0.57 -17.48
C THR A 72 14.78 -1.36 -16.21
N ALA A 73 14.25 -0.66 -15.19
CA ALA A 73 13.84 -1.28 -13.94
C ALA A 73 12.43 -1.87 -14.07
N PHE A 74 12.29 -3.13 -13.66
CA PHE A 74 11.02 -3.86 -13.62
C PHE A 74 10.73 -4.28 -12.19
N HIS A 75 9.45 -4.24 -11.82
CA HIS A 75 8.98 -4.88 -10.60
C HIS A 75 8.53 -6.29 -10.92
N GLY A 76 8.88 -7.25 -10.08
CA GLY A 76 8.47 -8.64 -10.22
C GLY A 76 7.95 -9.23 -8.92
N CYS A 77 6.98 -10.14 -9.01
CA CYS A 77 6.69 -11.08 -7.93
C CYS A 77 7.34 -12.42 -8.26
N VAL A 78 7.90 -13.03 -7.22
CA VAL A 78 8.43 -14.38 -7.18
C VAL A 78 7.49 -15.25 -6.36
N THR A 79 6.93 -16.29 -6.93
CA THR A 79 6.18 -17.33 -6.21
C THR A 79 6.88 -18.67 -6.31
N LYS A 80 6.50 -19.63 -5.46
CA LYS A 80 6.91 -21.03 -5.61
C LYS A 80 5.84 -21.81 -6.36
N ASP A 81 6.24 -22.53 -7.40
CA ASP A 81 5.41 -23.50 -8.11
C ASP A 81 6.17 -24.82 -8.27
N GLU A 82 5.61 -25.91 -7.73
CA GLU A 82 6.22 -27.26 -7.73
C GLU A 82 7.72 -27.30 -7.34
N GLY A 83 8.17 -26.39 -6.48
CA GLY A 83 9.57 -26.28 -6.03
C GLY A 83 10.45 -25.27 -6.81
N ALA A 84 10.01 -24.83 -7.99
CA ALA A 84 10.67 -23.80 -8.79
C ALA A 84 10.19 -22.40 -8.41
N ASN A 85 11.03 -21.38 -8.63
CA ASN A 85 10.67 -19.97 -8.45
C ASN A 85 10.05 -19.45 -9.75
N VAL A 86 8.85 -18.88 -9.68
CA VAL A 86 8.18 -18.27 -10.84
C VAL A 86 8.21 -16.77 -10.70
N PHE A 87 8.82 -16.11 -11.66
CA PHE A 87 8.88 -14.66 -11.76
C PHE A 87 7.81 -14.19 -12.74
N VAL A 88 7.01 -13.21 -12.31
CA VAL A 88 6.09 -12.48 -13.18
C VAL A 88 6.40 -11.00 -13.04
N LEU A 89 6.83 -10.39 -14.15
CA LEU A 89 7.17 -8.97 -14.21
C LEU A 89 5.93 -8.14 -14.52
N ASP A 90 5.85 -6.97 -13.90
CA ASP A 90 4.92 -5.93 -14.28
C ASP A 90 5.44 -5.24 -15.55
N ALA A 91 4.63 -5.19 -16.60
CA ALA A 91 4.95 -4.41 -17.79
C ALA A 91 4.93 -2.91 -17.42
N ASP A 92 5.96 -2.18 -17.85
CA ASP A 92 6.02 -0.72 -17.78
C ASP A 92 5.10 -0.11 -18.87
N THR A 93 3.79 -0.26 -18.69
CA THR A 93 2.76 0.25 -19.62
C THR A 93 1.68 1.06 -18.90
N GLY A 94 1.98 1.63 -17.73
CA GLY A 94 0.97 2.27 -16.88
C GLY A 94 1.09 3.78 -16.66
N ASP A 95 2.19 4.43 -17.06
CA ASP A 95 2.46 5.78 -16.54
C ASP A 95 1.55 6.87 -17.17
N THR A 96 1.20 6.78 -18.46
CA THR A 96 0.44 7.86 -19.13
C THR A 96 -1.03 7.98 -18.71
N ALA A 97 -1.75 6.86 -18.55
CA ALA A 97 -3.15 6.90 -18.12
C ALA A 97 -3.30 7.24 -16.64
N LEU A 98 -2.42 6.69 -15.78
CA LEU A 98 -2.41 6.99 -14.35
C LEU A 98 -1.92 8.41 -14.06
N GLN A 99 -0.95 8.94 -14.83
CA GLN A 99 -0.55 10.35 -14.76
C GLN A 99 -1.68 11.29 -15.20
N ALA A 100 -2.41 10.97 -16.27
CA ALA A 100 -3.56 11.76 -16.71
C ALA A 100 -4.68 11.80 -15.64
N LEU A 101 -4.97 10.66 -15.01
CA LEU A 101 -5.90 10.56 -13.89
C LEU A 101 -5.41 11.31 -12.65
N SER A 102 -4.10 11.25 -12.36
CA SER A 102 -3.49 11.95 -11.24
C SER A 102 -3.59 13.46 -11.38
N LEU A 103 -3.30 13.97 -12.58
CA LEU A 103 -3.46 15.38 -12.94
C LEU A 103 -4.92 15.82 -12.84
N ALA A 104 -5.85 15.06 -13.44
CA ALA A 104 -7.29 15.35 -13.36
C ALA A 104 -7.80 15.38 -11.92
N ALA A 105 -7.37 14.44 -11.09
CA ALA A 105 -7.71 14.40 -9.68
C ALA A 105 -7.17 15.63 -8.93
N ARG A 106 -5.92 16.03 -9.17
CA ARG A 106 -5.34 17.21 -8.52
C ARG A 106 -6.13 18.49 -8.85
N GLU A 107 -6.54 18.66 -10.10
CA GLU A 107 -7.38 19.79 -10.53
C GLU A 107 -8.79 19.75 -9.91
N LEU A 108 -9.33 18.56 -9.61
CA LEU A 108 -10.63 18.36 -8.96
C LEU A 108 -10.60 18.55 -7.44
N ARG A 109 -9.45 18.36 -6.78
CA ARG A 109 -9.31 18.53 -5.32
C ARG A 109 -9.69 19.95 -4.89
N THR A 110 -9.16 20.96 -5.57
CA THR A 110 -9.35 22.37 -5.24
C THR A 110 -10.82 22.82 -5.29
N PRO A 111 -11.58 22.59 -6.37
CA PRO A 111 -13.01 22.95 -6.41
C PRO A 111 -13.84 22.11 -5.44
N LEU A 112 -13.46 20.86 -5.17
CA LEU A 112 -14.15 20.04 -4.17
C LEU A 112 -13.98 20.63 -2.77
N ALA A 113 -12.75 20.99 -2.38
CA ALA A 113 -12.47 21.65 -1.11
C ALA A 113 -13.31 22.94 -0.96
N ALA A 114 -13.40 23.75 -2.01
CA ALA A 114 -14.25 24.94 -2.03
C ALA A 114 -15.75 24.62 -1.84
N ALA A 115 -16.26 23.55 -2.46
CA ALA A 115 -17.62 23.07 -2.24
C ALA A 115 -17.84 22.60 -0.79
N MET A 116 -16.82 22.01 -0.15
CA MET A 116 -16.86 21.65 1.27
C MET A 116 -16.94 22.89 2.17
N HIS A 117 -16.16 23.93 1.88
CA HIS A 117 -16.24 25.19 2.61
C HIS A 117 -17.63 25.83 2.47
N GLY A 118 -18.22 25.80 1.27
CA GLY A 118 -19.59 26.27 1.02
C GLY A 118 -20.64 25.46 1.79
N ALA A 119 -20.51 24.13 1.83
CA ALA A 119 -21.39 23.25 2.60
C ALA A 119 -21.29 23.50 4.12
N GLN A 120 -20.09 23.83 4.62
CA GLN A 120 -19.89 24.24 6.00
C GLN A 120 -20.48 25.61 6.31
N ALA A 121 -20.51 26.54 5.34
CA ALA A 121 -21.18 27.83 5.50
C ALA A 121 -22.71 27.70 5.59
N LEU A 122 -23.28 26.61 5.06
CA LEU A 122 -24.70 26.25 5.20
C LEU A 122 -25.07 25.63 6.56
N ARG A 123 -24.16 25.69 7.58
CA ARG A 123 -24.36 25.26 8.98
C ARG A 123 -25.42 26.07 9.75
N ALA A 124 -26.48 26.53 9.10
CA ALA A 124 -27.69 26.89 9.80
C ALA A 124 -28.32 25.59 10.37
N GLU A 125 -28.16 25.42 11.68
CA GLU A 125 -28.94 24.54 12.56
C GLU A 125 -28.87 23.02 12.32
N ASN A 126 -27.98 22.32 13.06
CA ASN A 126 -28.09 20.90 13.44
C ASN A 126 -28.69 19.94 12.39
N ASN A 127 -28.43 20.16 11.11
CA ASN A 127 -29.10 19.41 10.06
C ASN A 127 -28.36 18.08 9.86
N PRO A 128 -28.99 16.92 10.13
CA PRO A 128 -28.37 15.62 9.87
C PRO A 128 -27.97 15.45 8.40
N GLN A 129 -28.62 16.15 7.46
CA GLN A 129 -28.27 16.15 6.05
C GLN A 129 -26.92 16.84 5.77
N ALA A 130 -26.52 17.84 6.56
CA ALA A 130 -25.21 18.49 6.44
C ALA A 130 -24.06 17.54 6.83
N ALA A 131 -24.29 16.66 7.81
CA ALA A 131 -23.32 15.65 8.21
C ALA A 131 -23.12 14.57 7.13
N VAL A 132 -24.21 14.15 6.49
CA VAL A 132 -24.19 13.22 5.37
C VAL A 132 -23.48 13.84 4.17
N LEU A 133 -23.76 15.12 3.87
CA LEU A 133 -23.09 15.87 2.81
C LEU A 133 -21.58 16.01 3.10
N ASN A 134 -21.20 16.41 4.31
CA ASN A 134 -19.79 16.52 4.71
C ASN A 134 -19.06 15.19 4.58
N ARG A 135 -19.65 14.10 5.08
CA ARG A 135 -19.07 12.76 4.94
C ARG A 135 -18.89 12.39 3.47
N GLY A 136 -19.89 12.65 2.62
CA GLY A 136 -19.82 12.40 1.18
C GLY A 136 -18.70 13.20 0.50
N LEU A 137 -18.48 14.43 0.94
CA LEU A 137 -17.39 15.28 0.45
C LEU A 137 -16.01 14.77 0.91
N TYR A 138 -15.86 14.34 2.16
CA TYR A 138 -14.64 13.67 2.64
C TYR A 138 -14.35 12.38 1.86
N GLN A 139 -15.39 11.61 1.52
CA GLN A 139 -15.25 10.42 0.67
C GLN A 139 -14.77 10.79 -0.74
N LEU A 140 -15.32 11.84 -1.35
CA LEU A 140 -14.87 12.33 -2.65
C LEU A 140 -13.41 12.82 -2.60
N LEU A 141 -13.03 13.54 -1.54
CA LEU A 141 -11.66 14.00 -1.34
C LEU A 141 -10.67 12.84 -1.20
N ARG A 142 -11.06 11.78 -0.49
CA ARG A 142 -10.30 10.53 -0.41
C ARG A 142 -10.15 9.86 -1.78
N LEU A 143 -11.22 9.77 -2.58
CA LEU A 143 -11.17 9.17 -3.91
C LEU A 143 -10.25 9.97 -4.85
N VAL A 144 -10.39 11.29 -4.84
CA VAL A 144 -9.52 12.21 -5.59
C VAL A 144 -8.07 12.06 -5.14
N GLY A 145 -7.79 12.04 -3.83
CA GLY A 145 -6.45 11.84 -3.30
C GLY A 145 -5.83 10.52 -3.75
N ASN A 146 -6.59 9.42 -3.71
CA ASN A 146 -6.15 8.10 -4.16
C ASN A 146 -5.82 8.08 -5.67
N MET A 147 -6.59 8.80 -6.48
CA MET A 147 -6.31 8.96 -7.92
C MET A 147 -5.05 9.80 -8.18
N SER A 148 -4.83 10.86 -7.39
CA SER A 148 -3.62 11.69 -7.48
C SER A 148 -2.33 10.91 -7.18
N ASP A 149 -2.34 9.93 -6.28
CA ASP A 149 -1.12 9.16 -5.97
C ASP A 149 -0.88 7.97 -6.87
N ALA A 150 -1.92 7.41 -7.49
CA ALA A 150 -1.76 6.26 -8.38
C ALA A 150 -0.85 6.58 -9.58
N GLY A 151 -0.69 7.86 -9.94
CA GLY A 151 0.25 8.36 -10.96
C GLY A 151 1.58 8.90 -10.41
N ARG A 152 1.84 8.85 -9.09
CA ARG A 152 3.16 9.21 -8.54
C ARG A 152 4.11 8.03 -8.73
N SER A 153 4.95 8.12 -9.76
CA SER A 153 6.10 7.23 -9.93
C SER A 153 7.00 7.26 -8.68
N LEU A 154 7.56 6.11 -8.31
CA LEU A 154 8.35 5.83 -7.09
C LEU A 154 9.53 6.79 -6.84
N GLY A 155 9.89 7.66 -7.81
CA GLY A 155 10.99 8.62 -7.73
C GLY A 155 10.71 9.94 -7.00
N ASN A 156 9.47 10.20 -6.54
CA ASN A 156 9.08 11.51 -5.97
C ASN A 156 8.83 11.52 -4.45
N ALA A 157 9.22 10.48 -3.71
CA ALA A 157 9.08 10.44 -2.25
C ALA A 157 9.91 11.56 -1.59
N ARG A 158 9.25 12.37 -0.76
CA ARG A 158 9.84 13.52 -0.07
C ARG A 158 10.38 13.09 1.29
N MET A 159 11.52 12.43 1.26
CA MET A 159 12.18 11.92 2.46
C MET A 159 12.67 13.09 3.35
N GLU A 160 12.21 13.12 4.60
CA GLU A 160 12.66 14.04 5.64
C GLU A 160 13.07 13.26 6.90
N THR A 161 14.01 13.78 7.67
CA THR A 161 14.42 13.17 8.94
C THR A 161 13.26 13.30 9.93
N THR A 162 12.65 12.17 10.26
CA THR A 162 11.43 12.08 11.08
C THR A 162 11.70 11.23 12.32
N ASP A 163 11.22 11.66 13.48
CA ASP A 163 11.08 10.79 14.64
C ASP A 163 9.86 9.90 14.44
N LEU A 164 10.11 8.68 13.98
CA LEU A 164 9.07 7.70 13.69
C LEU A 164 8.34 7.27 14.97
N THR A 165 8.98 7.35 16.14
CA THR A 165 8.31 6.97 17.40
C THR A 165 7.23 7.99 17.73
N ALA A 166 7.61 9.27 17.82
CA ALA A 166 6.66 10.36 18.08
C ALA A 166 5.56 10.45 17.02
N PHE A 167 5.93 10.29 15.74
CA PHE A 167 4.98 10.34 14.62
C PHE A 167 3.90 9.25 14.72
N PHE A 168 4.29 7.99 14.98
CA PHE A 168 3.31 6.91 15.09
C PHE A 168 2.52 6.99 16.39
N ASP A 169 3.14 7.40 17.50
CA ASP A 169 2.44 7.58 18.77
C ASP A 169 1.29 8.59 18.63
N GLU A 170 1.56 9.77 18.04
CA GLU A 170 0.55 10.80 17.76
C GLU A 170 -0.57 10.27 16.84
N LEU A 171 -0.19 9.58 15.75
CA LEU A 171 -1.14 9.05 14.79
C LEU A 171 -2.06 7.97 15.41
N PHE A 172 -1.51 7.08 16.22
CA PHE A 172 -2.27 5.99 16.84
C PHE A 172 -3.08 6.45 18.05
N GLU A 173 -2.65 7.48 18.77
CA GLU A 173 -3.47 8.13 19.79
C GLU A 173 -4.72 8.76 19.16
N LYS A 174 -4.54 9.52 18.08
CA LYS A 174 -5.64 10.14 17.34
C LYS A 174 -6.62 9.13 16.75
N THR A 175 -6.10 8.08 16.11
CA THR A 175 -6.95 7.07 15.46
C THR A 175 -7.66 6.15 16.44
N ALA A 176 -7.15 5.98 17.67
CA ALA A 176 -7.84 5.21 18.71
C ALA A 176 -9.20 5.81 19.07
N VAL A 177 -9.29 7.14 19.19
CA VAL A 177 -10.56 7.86 19.44
C VAL A 177 -11.56 7.62 18.31
N LEU A 178 -11.09 7.64 17.07
CA LEU A 178 -11.92 7.43 15.88
C LEU A 178 -12.36 5.97 15.74
N ALA A 179 -11.49 5.01 16.07
CA ALA A 179 -11.81 3.58 16.09
C ALA A 179 -12.86 3.27 17.17
N GLU A 180 -12.73 3.85 18.37
CA GLU A 180 -13.71 3.71 19.46
C GLU A 180 -15.09 4.20 19.03
N ALA A 181 -15.16 5.36 18.35
CA ALA A 181 -16.40 5.88 17.80
C ALA A 181 -17.00 4.97 16.70
N ALA A 182 -16.19 4.20 15.98
CA ALA A 182 -16.64 3.15 15.07
C ALA A 182 -17.07 1.85 15.78
N GLY A 183 -16.90 1.79 17.11
CA GLY A 183 -17.21 0.61 17.93
C GLY A 183 -16.12 -0.46 17.90
N ILE A 184 -14.87 -0.08 17.62
CA ILE A 184 -13.71 -0.96 17.52
C ILE A 184 -12.68 -0.58 18.60
N ARG A 185 -12.11 -1.58 19.28
CA ARG A 185 -11.01 -1.35 20.22
C ARG A 185 -9.68 -1.30 19.47
N GLN A 186 -8.96 -0.18 19.55
CA GLN A 186 -7.60 -0.08 19.03
C GLN A 186 -6.58 -0.31 20.16
N GLU A 187 -5.66 -1.24 19.96
CA GLU A 187 -4.54 -1.51 20.87
C GLU A 187 -3.24 -1.20 20.14
N TYR A 188 -2.43 -0.27 20.65
CA TYR A 188 -1.17 0.13 20.02
C TYR A 188 0.03 -0.20 20.91
N GLN A 189 1.02 -0.85 20.32
CA GLN A 189 2.33 -1.12 20.91
C GLN A 189 3.42 -0.42 20.09
N GLY A 190 3.88 0.71 20.61
CA GLY A 190 4.95 1.51 20.01
C GLY A 190 6.36 1.00 20.28
N LEU A 191 7.35 1.78 19.84
CA LEU A 191 8.76 1.48 20.07
C LEU A 191 9.20 1.93 21.48
N SER A 192 10.09 1.16 22.11
CA SER A 192 10.59 1.50 23.46
C SER A 192 11.64 2.63 23.46
N ARG A 193 12.13 3.06 22.30
CA ARG A 193 13.16 4.11 22.16
C ARG A 193 12.88 4.97 20.92
N PRO A 194 13.20 6.28 20.96
CA PRO A 194 13.08 7.15 19.81
C PRO A 194 13.84 6.63 18.59
N LEU A 195 13.27 6.82 17.41
CA LEU A 195 13.81 6.29 16.16
C LEU A 195 13.75 7.36 15.07
N LEU A 196 14.87 8.04 14.87
CA LEU A 196 15.06 8.97 13.77
C LEU A 196 15.40 8.20 12.48
N CYS A 197 14.62 8.45 11.44
CA CYS A 197 14.80 7.84 10.12
C CYS A 197 14.38 8.82 9.02
N LEU A 198 14.99 8.70 7.84
CA LEU A 198 14.47 9.34 6.64
C LEU A 198 13.14 8.67 6.26
N ALA A 199 12.08 9.48 6.19
CA ALA A 199 10.74 9.04 5.81
C ALA A 199 9.97 10.15 5.11
N ASP A 200 9.08 9.79 4.20
CA ASP A 200 8.03 10.66 3.68
C ASP A 200 6.82 10.54 4.61
N ARG A 201 6.68 11.51 5.52
CA ARG A 201 5.69 11.49 6.60
C ARG A 201 4.26 11.41 6.09
N GLU A 202 3.95 12.16 5.03
CA GLU A 202 2.61 12.20 4.42
C GLU A 202 2.28 10.86 3.77
N LEU A 203 3.23 10.28 3.02
CA LEU A 203 3.03 8.99 2.37
C LEU A 203 2.87 7.86 3.40
N LEU A 204 3.60 7.90 4.51
CA LEU A 204 3.43 6.96 5.63
C LEU A 204 2.08 7.11 6.32
N GLU A 205 1.71 8.33 6.69
CA GLU A 205 0.43 8.62 7.37
C GLU A 205 -0.73 8.05 6.57
N ARG A 206 -0.75 8.29 5.26
CA ARG A 206 -1.80 7.81 4.37
C ARG A 206 -1.81 6.31 4.20
N ALA A 207 -0.65 5.68 4.09
CA ALA A 207 -0.56 4.22 4.02
C ALA A 207 -1.13 3.59 5.30
N VAL A 208 -0.75 4.11 6.47
CA VAL A 208 -1.26 3.63 7.76
C VAL A 208 -2.76 3.83 7.89
N LEU A 209 -3.27 5.01 7.55
CA LEU A 209 -4.70 5.30 7.62
C LEU A 209 -5.51 4.42 6.65
N ASN A 210 -4.95 4.06 5.49
CA ASN A 210 -5.58 3.11 4.57
C ASN A 210 -5.61 1.69 5.14
N LEU A 211 -4.54 1.25 5.79
CA LEU A 211 -4.53 -0.05 6.49
C LEU A 211 -5.52 -0.09 7.65
N LEU A 212 -5.57 0.96 8.47
CA LEU A 212 -6.53 1.09 9.56
C LEU A 212 -7.97 1.15 9.05
N SER A 213 -8.24 1.88 7.96
CA SER A 213 -9.57 1.93 7.33
C SER A 213 -10.05 0.54 6.94
N ASN A 214 -9.17 -0.29 6.38
CA ASN A 214 -9.50 -1.67 6.03
C ASN A 214 -9.73 -2.51 7.28
N ALA A 215 -8.84 -2.45 8.26
CA ALA A 215 -8.97 -3.19 9.51
C ALA A 215 -10.30 -2.88 10.22
N ILE A 216 -10.64 -1.59 10.40
CA ILE A 216 -11.89 -1.15 11.02
C ILE A 216 -13.11 -1.58 10.19
N LYS A 217 -13.04 -1.48 8.86
CA LYS A 217 -14.15 -1.87 7.96
C LYS A 217 -14.50 -3.36 8.05
N PHE A 218 -13.50 -4.23 8.18
CA PHE A 218 -13.68 -5.68 8.17
C PHE A 218 -13.80 -6.30 9.58
N THR A 219 -13.57 -5.51 10.62
CA THR A 219 -13.77 -5.94 12.01
C THR A 219 -15.24 -5.71 12.42
N PRO A 220 -15.94 -6.74 12.92
CA PRO A 220 -17.26 -6.56 13.52
C PRO A 220 -17.22 -5.61 14.73
N LYS A 221 -18.33 -4.91 15.00
CA LYS A 221 -18.45 -4.05 16.20
C LYS A 221 -18.15 -4.85 17.47
N GLY A 222 -17.42 -4.22 18.40
CA GLY A 222 -16.89 -4.87 19.61
C GLY A 222 -15.60 -5.66 19.39
N GLY A 223 -15.12 -5.77 18.14
CA GLY A 223 -13.85 -6.39 17.81
C GLY A 223 -12.65 -5.49 18.10
N THR A 224 -11.46 -6.00 17.80
CA THR A 224 -10.17 -5.39 18.14
C THR A 224 -9.28 -5.25 16.91
N VAL A 225 -8.60 -4.10 16.82
CA VAL A 225 -7.50 -3.85 15.89
C VAL A 225 -6.24 -3.64 16.71
N ARG A 226 -5.24 -4.49 16.50
CA ARG A 226 -3.93 -4.40 17.16
C ARG A 226 -2.91 -3.82 16.20
N VAL A 227 -2.18 -2.81 16.66
CA VAL A 227 -1.11 -2.17 15.92
C VAL A 227 0.19 -2.33 16.69
N SER A 228 1.24 -2.81 16.02
CA SER A 228 2.55 -2.99 16.65
C SER A 228 3.67 -2.49 15.77
N LEU A 229 4.62 -1.78 16.38
CA LEU A 229 5.89 -1.40 15.77
C LEU A 229 7.02 -2.26 16.33
N ALA A 230 7.85 -2.78 15.43
CA ALA A 230 9.06 -3.49 15.79
C ALA A 230 10.23 -3.05 14.91
N ALA A 231 11.23 -2.43 15.52
CA ALA A 231 12.50 -2.12 14.88
C ALA A 231 13.49 -3.28 15.11
N GLY A 232 14.11 -3.79 14.05
CA GLY A 232 15.09 -4.88 14.15
C GLY A 232 16.05 -4.88 12.97
N GLY A 233 17.36 -4.96 13.26
CA GLY A 233 18.39 -4.89 12.22
C GLY A 233 18.33 -3.55 11.47
N ARG A 234 18.06 -3.60 10.16
CA ARG A 234 17.97 -2.43 9.27
C ARG A 234 16.54 -2.12 8.81
N SER A 235 15.51 -2.67 9.47
CA SER A 235 14.12 -2.42 9.10
C SER A 235 13.22 -2.10 10.29
N LEU A 236 12.20 -1.28 10.03
CA LEU A 236 11.03 -1.11 10.88
C LEU A 236 9.89 -1.93 10.28
N ARG A 237 9.17 -2.65 11.13
CA ARG A 237 7.93 -3.35 10.79
C ARG A 237 6.76 -2.69 11.50
N LEU A 238 5.76 -2.29 10.74
CA LEU A 238 4.44 -1.89 11.21
C LEU A 238 3.47 -3.02 10.88
N SER A 239 2.89 -3.63 11.90
CA SER A 239 1.87 -4.67 11.74
C SER A 239 0.53 -4.17 12.26
N ILE A 240 -0.51 -4.31 11.46
CA ILE A 240 -1.90 -4.05 11.83
C ILE A 240 -2.65 -5.37 11.69
N TRP A 241 -3.12 -5.91 12.81
CA TRP A 241 -3.96 -7.10 12.86
C TRP A 241 -5.38 -6.71 13.22
N ASP A 242 -6.36 -7.34 12.58
CA ASP A 242 -7.78 -7.16 12.83
C ASP A 242 -8.45 -8.47 13.25
N SER A 243 -9.40 -8.37 14.17
CA SER A 243 -10.15 -9.50 14.73
C SER A 243 -11.34 -9.91 13.85
N GLY A 244 -11.33 -9.57 12.56
CA GLY A 244 -12.39 -9.85 11.62
C GLY A 244 -12.46 -11.32 11.19
N PRO A 245 -13.32 -11.65 10.21
CA PRO A 245 -13.49 -13.02 9.71
C PRO A 245 -12.23 -13.56 8.99
N GLY A 246 -11.24 -12.69 8.74
CA GLY A 246 -10.05 -13.03 7.99
C GLY A 246 -10.29 -13.13 6.50
N ILE A 247 -9.25 -13.54 5.77
CA ILE A 247 -9.30 -13.76 4.32
C ILE A 247 -9.38 -15.28 4.08
N SER A 248 -10.49 -15.72 3.49
CA SER A 248 -10.68 -17.14 3.10
C SER A 248 -9.55 -17.63 2.19
N GLU A 249 -9.17 -18.89 2.33
CA GLU A 249 -8.02 -19.51 1.66
C GLU A 249 -8.14 -19.46 0.12
N ASP A 250 -9.36 -19.64 -0.41
CA ASP A 250 -9.67 -19.59 -1.85
C ASP A 250 -9.51 -18.18 -2.44
N ILE A 251 -9.88 -17.16 -1.66
CA ILE A 251 -9.73 -15.77 -2.06
C ILE A 251 -8.31 -15.29 -1.75
N ARG A 252 -7.60 -15.88 -0.78
CA ARG A 252 -6.23 -15.49 -0.42
C ARG A 252 -5.30 -15.60 -1.64
N GLY A 253 -5.28 -16.74 -2.33
CA GLY A 253 -4.53 -16.90 -3.60
C GLY A 253 -4.97 -15.93 -4.70
N SER A 254 -6.27 -15.60 -4.77
CA SER A 254 -6.83 -14.65 -5.75
C SER A 254 -6.61 -13.17 -5.39
N LEU A 255 -6.63 -12.78 -4.12
CA LEU A 255 -6.33 -11.44 -3.62
C LEU A 255 -4.86 -11.16 -3.87
N PHE A 256 -3.99 -12.13 -3.54
CA PHE A 256 -2.58 -12.09 -3.88
C PHE A 256 -2.36 -11.90 -5.38
N SER A 257 -3.07 -12.64 -6.26
CA SER A 257 -2.96 -12.46 -7.72
C SER A 257 -3.68 -11.23 -8.29
N ARG A 258 -4.69 -10.69 -7.62
CA ARG A 258 -5.37 -9.43 -7.98
C ARG A 258 -4.51 -8.22 -7.64
N TYR A 259 -3.78 -8.24 -6.52
CA TYR A 259 -2.79 -7.22 -6.17
C TYR A 259 -1.50 -7.30 -7.01
N LEU A 260 -1.30 -8.37 -7.79
CA LEU A 260 -0.28 -8.44 -8.84
C LEU A 260 -0.65 -7.59 -10.06
N ARG A 261 -1.92 -7.29 -10.33
CA ARG A 261 -2.33 -6.51 -11.52
C ARG A 261 -1.93 -5.03 -11.39
N GLN A 262 -1.74 -4.34 -12.53
CA GLN A 262 -1.59 -2.88 -12.55
C GLN A 262 -2.80 -2.24 -11.85
N PRO A 263 -2.65 -1.02 -11.26
CA PRO A 263 -3.78 -0.28 -10.69
C PRO A 263 -4.84 -0.12 -11.78
N THR A 264 -5.89 -0.93 -11.72
CA THR A 264 -7.02 -0.84 -12.64
C THR A 264 -8.19 -0.34 -11.82
N ILE A 265 -8.89 0.68 -12.33
CA ILE A 265 -10.11 1.22 -11.70
C ILE A 265 -11.19 0.14 -11.81
N GLU A 266 -11.44 -0.68 -10.77
CA GLU A 266 -12.55 -1.65 -10.82
C GLU A 266 -13.29 -1.92 -9.48
N ASP A 267 -14.59 -2.22 -9.67
CA ASP A 267 -15.70 -2.65 -8.80
C ASP A 267 -16.06 -1.81 -7.55
N SER A 268 -17.16 -1.05 -7.68
CA SER A 268 -17.74 -0.15 -6.66
C SER A 268 -18.24 -0.85 -5.40
N ARG A 269 -18.29 -2.19 -5.38
CA ARG A 269 -18.74 -2.98 -4.23
C ARG A 269 -17.67 -3.17 -3.15
N PHE A 270 -16.38 -2.98 -3.47
CA PHE A 270 -15.26 -3.17 -2.53
C PHE A 270 -14.40 -1.91 -2.29
N GLY A 271 -14.69 -0.81 -2.99
CA GLY A 271 -13.85 0.40 -3.07
C GLY A 271 -12.82 0.26 -4.20
N LEU A 272 -12.32 1.38 -4.74
CA LEU A 272 -11.49 1.46 -5.97
C LEU A 272 -10.20 0.60 -6.00
N GLY A 273 -9.88 -0.22 -4.98
CA GLY A 273 -8.66 -1.04 -4.92
C GLY A 273 -7.36 -0.25 -4.72
N LEU A 274 -7.42 1.08 -4.79
CA LEU A 274 -6.27 2.00 -4.71
C LEU A 274 -5.59 2.03 -3.34
N GLY A 275 -6.30 1.71 -2.26
CA GLY A 275 -5.73 1.79 -0.90
C GLY A 275 -4.51 0.88 -0.69
N MET A 276 -4.53 -0.34 -1.25
CA MET A 276 -3.39 -1.25 -1.15
C MET A 276 -2.26 -0.89 -2.11
N VAL A 277 -2.58 -0.28 -3.26
CA VAL A 277 -1.59 0.29 -4.18
C VAL A 277 -0.80 1.40 -3.48
N LEU A 278 -1.48 2.28 -2.74
CA LEU A 278 -0.83 3.33 -1.96
C LEU A 278 0.09 2.76 -0.88
N VAL A 279 -0.38 1.74 -0.15
CA VAL A 279 0.43 1.09 0.89
C VAL A 279 1.68 0.42 0.31
N ARG A 280 1.56 -0.23 -0.85
CA ARG A 280 2.71 -0.80 -1.57
C ARG A 280 3.68 0.27 -2.06
N SER A 281 3.16 1.36 -2.64
CA SER A 281 3.98 2.48 -3.10
C SER A 281 4.73 3.12 -1.94
N ALA A 282 4.06 3.32 -0.80
CA ALA A 282 4.67 3.81 0.43
C ALA A 282 5.77 2.88 0.94
N ALA A 283 5.52 1.57 1.01
CA ALA A 283 6.52 0.59 1.43
C ALA A 283 7.74 0.60 0.49
N ALA A 284 7.52 0.57 -0.82
CA ALA A 284 8.58 0.58 -1.83
C ALA A 284 9.40 1.88 -1.78
N ALA A 285 8.75 3.04 -1.67
CA ALA A 285 9.40 4.34 -1.50
C ALA A 285 10.33 4.38 -0.29
N HIS A 286 9.98 3.67 0.78
CA HIS A 286 10.79 3.54 1.98
C HIS A 286 11.73 2.32 1.97
N GLY A 287 11.87 1.63 0.83
CA GLY A 287 12.77 0.48 0.68
C GLY A 287 12.33 -0.77 1.45
N GLY A 288 11.03 -0.94 1.67
CA GLY A 288 10.44 -2.12 2.26
C GLY A 288 9.34 -2.74 1.40
N ALA A 289 8.50 -3.57 2.03
CA ALA A 289 7.51 -4.39 1.38
C ALA A 289 6.24 -4.53 2.24
N VAL A 290 5.19 -5.14 1.69
CA VAL A 290 3.93 -5.41 2.39
C VAL A 290 3.69 -6.91 2.40
N LEU A 291 3.35 -7.46 3.56
CA LEU A 291 2.98 -8.84 3.79
C LEU A 291 1.56 -8.90 4.34
N ILE A 292 0.79 -9.91 3.95
CA ILE A 292 -0.53 -10.19 4.53
C ILE A 292 -0.52 -11.65 4.99
N ASP A 293 -0.84 -11.88 6.26
CA ASP A 293 -0.89 -13.22 6.86
C ASP A 293 -1.99 -13.36 7.93
N GLN A 294 -2.10 -14.54 8.53
CA GLN A 294 -3.08 -14.88 9.58
C GLN A 294 -2.38 -15.65 10.70
N PRO A 295 -1.61 -14.97 11.56
CA PRO A 295 -0.75 -15.64 12.55
C PRO A 295 -1.51 -16.50 13.56
N GLU A 296 -2.74 -16.12 13.90
CA GLU A 296 -3.56 -16.83 14.90
C GLU A 296 -4.52 -17.84 14.25
N GLY A 297 -4.50 -18.01 12.93
CA GLY A 297 -5.47 -18.82 12.18
C GLY A 297 -6.82 -18.14 11.97
N TRP A 298 -6.99 -16.90 12.44
CA TRP A 298 -8.17 -16.05 12.30
C TRP A 298 -7.76 -14.57 12.20
N GLY A 299 -8.71 -13.71 11.83
CA GLY A 299 -8.42 -12.29 11.57
C GLY A 299 -7.54 -12.08 10.34
N THR A 300 -7.04 -10.87 10.14
CA THR A 300 -6.04 -10.59 9.09
C THR A 300 -4.94 -9.72 9.68
N ARG A 301 -3.67 -10.02 9.40
CA ARG A 301 -2.56 -9.13 9.70
C ARG A 301 -1.94 -8.63 8.42
N VAL A 302 -1.81 -7.31 8.31
CA VAL A 302 -1.04 -6.64 7.26
C VAL A 302 0.21 -6.05 7.90
N THR A 303 1.38 -6.43 7.38
CA THR A 303 2.68 -5.95 7.85
C THR A 303 3.35 -5.15 6.74
N MET A 304 3.58 -3.86 6.98
CA MET A 304 4.39 -2.99 6.14
C MET A 304 5.80 -2.89 6.74
N THR A 305 6.81 -3.09 5.91
CA THR A 305 8.21 -2.88 6.29
C THR A 305 8.75 -1.61 5.64
N MET A 306 9.75 -1.01 6.28
CA MET A 306 10.54 0.08 5.72
C MET A 306 12.00 -0.06 6.14
N ALA A 307 12.92 0.39 5.30
CA ALA A 307 14.34 0.39 5.60
C ALA A 307 14.68 1.54 6.55
N LEU A 308 15.44 1.24 7.60
CA LEU A 308 15.99 2.24 8.52
C LEU A 308 17.16 2.94 7.85
N ARG A 309 16.87 4.07 7.20
CA ARG A 309 17.86 4.94 6.57
C ARG A 309 18.15 6.10 7.51
N ARG A 310 19.34 6.09 8.10
CA ARG A 310 19.86 7.24 8.85
C ARG A 310 20.51 8.20 7.86
N GLU A 311 20.26 9.49 8.04
CA GLU A 311 20.89 10.53 7.24
C GLU A 311 22.41 10.50 7.44
N ASN A 312 23.17 10.39 6.36
CA ASN A 312 24.61 10.61 6.36
C ASN A 312 24.82 12.07 5.89
N THR A 313 24.88 12.99 6.86
CA THR A 313 25.26 14.41 6.79
C THR A 313 25.19 15.16 5.43
N GLY A 314 24.44 16.27 5.39
CA GLY A 314 24.94 17.49 4.73
C GLY A 314 24.09 18.14 3.62
N VAL A 315 22.84 17.74 3.38
CA VAL A 315 22.01 18.40 2.35
C VAL A 315 20.91 19.23 3.00
N LEU A 316 21.16 20.54 3.16
CA LEU A 316 20.10 21.51 3.45
C LEU A 316 19.12 21.53 2.28
N ARG A 317 17.90 21.03 2.49
CA ARG A 317 16.80 21.17 1.54
C ARG A 317 15.88 22.30 2.00
N SER A 318 15.60 23.24 1.11
CA SER A 318 14.57 24.26 1.33
C SER A 318 13.22 23.59 1.60
N PRO A 319 12.35 24.14 2.47
CA PRO A 319 11.01 23.61 2.66
C PRO A 319 10.27 23.64 1.32
N ALA A 320 10.10 22.50 0.68
CA ALA A 320 9.26 22.41 -0.50
C ALA A 320 7.81 22.63 -0.07
N MET A 321 7.08 23.44 -0.82
CA MET A 321 5.65 23.69 -0.62
C MET A 321 4.90 22.36 -0.41
N ARG A 322 4.33 22.20 0.78
CA ARG A 322 3.47 21.07 1.15
C ARG A 322 2.14 21.26 0.42
N ILE A 323 1.79 20.36 -0.48
CA ILE A 323 0.45 20.34 -1.07
C ILE A 323 -0.32 19.31 -0.26
N ASP A 324 -1.07 19.79 0.74
CA ASP A 324 -1.90 18.96 1.60
C ASP A 324 -2.95 18.21 0.76
N TYR A 325 -2.97 16.90 0.90
CA TYR A 325 -3.90 16.05 0.19
C TYR A 325 -5.33 16.04 0.81
N ALA A 326 -5.47 16.38 2.07
CA ALA A 326 -6.79 16.66 2.63
C ALA A 326 -7.21 18.11 2.44
N GLY A 327 -6.42 18.95 1.74
CA GLY A 327 -6.82 20.33 1.46
C GLY A 327 -7.17 21.11 2.72
N GLU A 328 -6.28 21.07 3.71
CA GLU A 328 -6.38 21.67 5.06
C GLU A 328 -7.33 20.95 6.02
N ARG A 329 -7.83 19.76 5.66
CA ARG A 329 -8.74 18.97 6.50
C ARG A 329 -8.04 17.87 7.27
N ASP A 330 -8.74 17.33 8.26
CA ASP A 330 -8.23 16.23 9.05
C ASP A 330 -8.01 14.97 8.18
N HIS A 331 -6.75 14.55 8.05
CA HIS A 331 -6.34 13.36 7.30
C HIS A 331 -7.06 12.10 7.78
N ALA A 332 -7.25 11.94 9.08
CA ALA A 332 -7.86 10.75 9.66
C ALA A 332 -9.37 10.72 9.39
N LEU A 333 -10.07 11.86 9.50
CA LEU A 333 -11.48 11.95 9.08
C LEU A 333 -11.66 11.74 7.58
N THR A 334 -10.68 12.15 6.76
CA THR A 334 -10.70 11.95 5.31
C THR A 334 -10.53 10.47 4.95
N GLU A 335 -9.46 9.85 5.43
CA GLU A 335 -9.15 8.46 5.11
C GLU A 335 -10.11 7.47 5.79
N LEU A 336 -10.59 7.74 7.01
CA LEU A 336 -11.51 6.82 7.69
C LEU A 336 -12.99 7.06 7.34
N SER A 337 -13.30 7.96 6.41
CA SER A 337 -14.69 8.35 6.05
C SER A 337 -15.64 7.22 5.66
N ASN A 338 -15.09 6.11 5.14
CA ASN A 338 -15.88 4.94 4.80
C ASN A 338 -16.31 4.10 6.01
N CYS A 339 -15.57 4.17 7.13
CA CYS A 339 -15.82 3.38 8.33
C CYS A 339 -16.27 4.20 9.55
N LEU A 340 -16.11 5.52 9.54
CA LEU A 340 -16.54 6.38 10.65
C LEU A 340 -18.06 6.69 10.62
N PRO A 341 -18.69 6.83 11.80
CA PRO A 341 -20.08 7.25 11.90
C PRO A 341 -20.29 8.70 11.46
N VAL A 342 -21.47 8.99 10.91
CA VAL A 342 -21.84 10.31 10.36
C VAL A 342 -21.81 11.42 11.41
N SER A 343 -22.04 11.10 12.69
CA SER A 343 -22.03 12.06 13.80
C SER A 343 -20.69 12.77 13.98
N LEU A 344 -19.57 12.13 13.64
CA LEU A 344 -18.22 12.74 13.72
C LEU A 344 -18.00 13.86 12.69
N TYR A 345 -18.89 14.00 11.70
CA TYR A 345 -18.81 15.04 10.66
C TYR A 345 -19.70 16.26 10.96
N GLN A 346 -20.30 16.33 12.17
CA GLN A 346 -21.15 17.43 12.62
C GLN A 346 -20.40 18.50 13.43
N LYS A 347 -19.38 18.10 14.19
CA LYS A 347 -18.54 18.97 14.99
C LYS A 347 -17.09 18.75 14.57
N GLU A 348 -16.39 19.82 14.20
CA GLU A 348 -14.93 19.76 14.16
C GLU A 348 -14.46 19.75 15.63
N ILE A 349 -13.55 18.82 15.95
CA ILE A 349 -12.71 18.86 17.15
C ILE A 349 -11.59 19.87 16.89
#